data_AF-A0A939A4V8-F1
#
_entry.id   AF-A0A939A4V8-F1
#
_cell.length_a   1.000
_cell.length_b   1.000
_cell.length_c   1.000
_cell.angle_alpha   90.00
_cell.angle_beta   90.00
_cell.angle_gamma   90.00
#
_symmetry.space_group_name_H-M   'P 1'
#
loop_
_entity.id
_entity.type
_entity.pdbx_description
1 polymer ?
#
loop_
_entity_poly.entity_id
_entity_poly.type
_entity_poly.pdbx_seq_one_letter_code
_entity_poly.pdbx_strand_id
1 'polypeptide(L)'
;MQRCLPLLLATTAACADAGTAPAGDTSADTKPDAAFETKVAPFQTRRLYVLDTIRFARQKPFGTVLGWNLDGKVSGEDDKATCGKKDFVSPDGVPGIDNQFSLLVPLIEASGIAAFESLLQASVESGGVLLMVELIGLDSLTDDPEVTVRIRAGQGVPLLGTDGKVLTGQTFHLSKRDPATVCGKGKLAGGVIDVGPFDIDLPLQVFGKDYTLEMRGGRVRLQIADDKRIEAGLVGGGVTLSSIAKIAKTAAEDQGNIDDIVEALTSNMGDLAQDATGTCTQMSAALTFTGVSAFFYPADVTQDKL
;
A
#
# COMPACT_ATOMS: atom_id res chain seq x y z
N MET A 1 60.80 13.77 18.10
CA MET A 1 61.35 14.26 16.82
C MET A 1 60.21 14.94 16.07
N GLN A 2 60.01 16.26 16.27
CA GLN A 2 60.58 17.37 15.45
C GLN A 2 59.70 17.61 14.20
N ARG A 3 58.60 18.36 14.35
CA ARG A 3 58.46 19.82 14.10
C ARG A 3 58.90 20.26 12.70
N CYS A 4 57.94 20.77 11.93
CA CYS A 4 58.11 21.99 11.13
C CYS A 4 56.74 22.65 10.85
N LEU A 5 56.56 23.84 11.43
CA LEU A 5 55.71 24.96 10.98
C LEU A 5 56.69 26.02 10.42
N PRO A 6 56.32 26.87 9.45
CA PRO A 6 55.90 28.26 9.78
C PRO A 6 54.69 28.72 8.91
N LEU A 7 53.73 29.53 9.36
CA LEU A 7 53.72 30.93 9.84
C LEU A 7 53.64 31.99 8.70
N LEU A 8 52.52 32.75 8.65
CA LEU A 8 52.39 34.23 8.59
C LEU A 8 50.88 34.59 8.49
N LEU A 9 50.21 35.20 9.49
CA LEU A 9 50.03 36.64 9.83
C LEU A 9 49.49 37.51 8.66
N ALA A 10 48.51 38.42 8.77
CA ALA A 10 48.02 39.32 9.84
C ALA A 10 46.58 39.84 9.45
N THR A 11 45.54 39.85 10.30
CA THR A 11 45.06 40.88 11.27
C THR A 11 44.94 42.34 10.78
N THR A 12 43.72 42.92 10.76
CA THR A 12 43.21 43.97 11.70
C THR A 12 42.08 44.86 11.11
N ALA A 13 41.01 45.02 11.91
CA ALA A 13 40.32 46.29 12.31
C ALA A 13 39.60 47.16 11.26
N ALA A 14 38.56 47.96 11.55
CA ALA A 14 37.61 48.12 12.66
C ALA A 14 36.53 49.16 12.22
N CYS A 15 35.37 49.10 12.88
CA CYS A 15 34.35 50.12 13.21
C CYS A 15 33.96 51.31 12.30
N ALA A 16 32.63 51.50 12.31
CA ALA A 16 31.78 52.62 11.94
C ALA A 16 32.29 54.06 12.19
N ASP A 17 31.79 55.03 11.40
CA ASP A 17 30.84 56.03 11.93
C ASP A 17 30.07 56.81 10.83
N ALA A 18 29.03 57.50 11.30
CA ALA A 18 27.93 58.18 10.62
C ALA A 18 28.26 59.41 9.74
N GLY A 19 27.30 59.80 8.88
CA GLY A 19 27.29 61.12 8.25
C GLY A 19 26.25 61.35 7.14
N THR A 20 25.05 61.78 7.54
CA THR A 20 24.14 62.78 6.90
C THR A 20 23.79 62.76 5.40
N ALA A 21 22.48 62.71 5.16
CA ALA A 21 21.77 62.89 3.89
C ALA A 21 21.87 64.31 3.28
N PRO A 22 21.45 64.45 2.01
CA PRO A 22 20.51 65.50 1.67
C PRO A 22 19.22 64.97 1.03
N ALA A 23 18.14 65.72 1.28
CA ALA A 23 16.78 65.50 0.83
C ALA A 23 16.61 65.67 -0.68
N GLY A 24 15.65 64.94 -1.24
CA GLY A 24 15.14 65.11 -2.60
C GLY A 24 13.83 64.32 -2.77
N ASP A 25 12.72 65.06 -2.78
CA ASP A 25 11.34 64.62 -3.02
C ASP A 25 11.17 63.75 -4.28
N THR A 26 10.32 62.73 -4.19
CA THR A 26 8.97 62.77 -4.81
C THR A 26 8.22 61.46 -4.54
N SER A 27 7.01 61.60 -4.02
CA SER A 27 6.04 60.54 -3.79
C SER A 27 5.64 59.86 -5.11
N ALA A 28 5.94 58.57 -5.25
CA ALA A 28 5.20 57.69 -6.13
C ALA A 28 4.29 56.82 -5.25
N ASP A 29 3.04 57.26 -5.20
CA ASP A 29 1.90 56.64 -4.55
C ASP A 29 1.69 55.22 -5.11
N THR A 30 2.36 54.23 -4.52
CA THR A 30 2.17 52.82 -4.89
C THR A 30 1.14 52.24 -3.94
N LYS A 31 -0.11 52.27 -4.41
CA LYS A 31 -1.23 51.54 -3.81
C LYS A 31 -0.78 50.09 -3.58
N PRO A 32 -0.88 49.51 -2.37
CA PRO A 32 -0.53 48.11 -2.19
C PRO A 32 -1.46 47.28 -3.08
N ASP A 33 -0.86 46.52 -3.98
CA ASP A 33 -1.56 45.60 -4.87
C ASP A 33 -2.55 44.77 -4.04
N ALA A 34 -3.79 44.73 -4.52
CA ALA A 34 -4.82 43.89 -3.95
C ALA A 34 -4.23 42.48 -3.79
N ALA A 35 -4.19 42.01 -2.54
CA ALA A 35 -3.72 40.69 -2.21
C ALA A 35 -4.34 39.69 -3.18
N PHE A 36 -3.49 38.88 -3.80
CA PHE A 36 -3.92 37.65 -4.46
C PHE A 36 -4.53 36.75 -3.36
N GLU A 37 -5.79 37.00 -3.01
CA GLU A 37 -6.65 35.99 -2.41
C GLU A 37 -6.91 34.94 -3.48
N THR A 38 -5.88 34.12 -3.70
CA THR A 38 -6.07 32.84 -4.32
C THR A 38 -6.97 32.10 -3.35
N LYS A 39 -8.25 31.92 -3.70
CA LYS A 39 -9.10 30.88 -3.12
C LYS A 39 -8.46 29.54 -3.47
N VAL A 40 -7.38 29.20 -2.78
CA VAL A 40 -6.88 27.84 -2.71
C VAL A 40 -8.00 27.10 -2.01
N ALA A 41 -8.72 26.26 -2.74
CA ALA A 41 -9.64 25.30 -2.13
C ALA A 41 -8.86 24.63 -1.00
N PRO A 42 -9.43 24.49 0.21
CA PRO A 42 -8.70 23.91 1.33
C PRO A 42 -8.06 22.62 0.84
N PHE A 43 -6.73 22.54 0.93
CA PHE A 43 -6.02 21.30 0.62
C PHE A 43 -6.66 20.25 1.53
N GLN A 44 -7.45 19.36 0.93
CA GLN A 44 -7.92 18.17 1.62
C GLN A 44 -6.66 17.54 2.22
N THR A 45 -6.66 17.33 3.53
CA THR A 45 -5.58 16.70 4.27
C THR A 45 -5.34 15.33 3.67
N ARG A 46 -4.30 15.23 2.84
CA ARG A 46 -3.91 13.99 2.15
C ARG A 46 -2.70 13.42 2.83
N ARG A 47 -2.77 12.14 3.16
CA ARG A 47 -1.64 11.38 3.67
C ARG A 47 -1.46 10.14 2.81
N LEU A 48 -0.24 9.89 2.41
CA LEU A 48 0.11 8.71 1.64
C LEU A 48 1.06 7.87 2.47
N TYR A 49 0.85 6.56 2.45
CA TYR A 49 1.73 5.58 3.06
C TYR A 49 2.12 4.56 2.01
N VAL A 50 3.42 4.38 1.80
CA VAL A 50 3.93 3.29 0.98
C VAL A 50 4.02 2.02 1.83
N LEU A 51 3.57 0.91 1.28
CA LEU A 51 3.61 -0.38 1.97
C LEU A 51 5.07 -0.86 2.02
N ASP A 52 5.57 -1.14 3.22
CA ASP A 52 6.96 -1.58 3.45
C ASP A 52 7.05 -3.09 3.75
N THR A 53 5.96 -3.69 4.21
CA THR A 53 5.81 -5.14 4.36
C THR A 53 4.46 -5.60 3.85
N ILE A 54 4.43 -6.74 3.17
CA ILE A 54 3.20 -7.41 2.70
C ILE A 54 3.37 -8.91 2.94
N ARG A 55 2.40 -9.53 3.60
CA ARG A 55 2.44 -10.96 3.94
C ARG A 55 1.06 -11.58 3.81
N PHE A 56 0.98 -12.86 3.48
CA PHE A 56 -0.29 -13.56 3.54
C PHE A 56 -0.69 -13.78 4.98
N ALA A 57 -1.97 -13.57 5.28
CA ALA A 57 -2.54 -13.94 6.56
C ALA A 57 -2.55 -15.48 6.64
N ARG A 58 -1.64 -16.02 7.44
CA ARG A 58 -1.48 -17.47 7.64
C ARG A 58 -2.35 -17.98 8.77
N GLN A 59 -2.73 -19.25 8.67
CA GLN A 59 -3.42 -19.94 9.74
C GLN A 59 -2.47 -20.15 10.94
N LYS A 60 -2.85 -19.65 12.12
CA LYS A 60 -2.10 -19.84 13.37
C LYS A 60 -2.94 -19.49 14.61
N PRO A 61 -3.28 -20.44 15.50
CA PRO A 61 -3.16 -21.90 15.37
C PRO A 61 -4.15 -22.49 14.34
N PHE A 62 -4.22 -23.82 14.21
CA PHE A 62 -5.18 -24.48 13.33
C PHE A 62 -6.61 -23.99 13.57
N GLY A 63 -7.35 -23.73 12.49
CA GLY A 63 -8.70 -23.15 12.51
C GLY A 63 -8.75 -21.64 12.77
N THR A 64 -7.62 -21.00 13.09
CA THR A 64 -7.56 -19.56 13.40
C THR A 64 -6.81 -18.78 12.33
N VAL A 65 -7.42 -17.75 11.76
CA VAL A 65 -6.80 -16.94 10.70
C VAL A 65 -7.27 -15.50 10.74
N LEU A 66 -6.42 -14.55 10.33
CA LEU A 66 -6.88 -13.19 10.00
C LEU A 66 -7.57 -13.20 8.64
N GLY A 67 -8.63 -12.43 8.51
CA GLY A 67 -9.40 -12.32 7.27
C GLY A 67 -10.69 -11.55 7.49
N TRP A 68 -11.67 -11.79 6.63
CA TRP A 68 -12.96 -11.12 6.66
C TRP A 68 -14.08 -12.13 6.51
N ASN A 69 -15.24 -11.81 7.07
CA ASN A 69 -16.48 -12.44 6.66
C ASN A 69 -16.98 -11.75 5.38
N LEU A 70 -16.66 -12.33 4.24
CA LEU A 70 -16.89 -11.80 2.90
C LEU A 70 -18.29 -12.15 2.38
N ASP A 71 -18.84 -13.30 2.79
CA ASP A 71 -20.16 -13.76 2.36
C ASP A 71 -21.30 -13.49 3.37
N GLY A 72 -20.94 -13.03 4.57
CA GLY A 72 -21.86 -12.70 5.67
C GLY A 72 -22.33 -13.92 6.47
N LYS A 73 -21.69 -15.08 6.35
CA LYS A 73 -22.15 -16.35 6.94
C LYS A 73 -21.10 -16.98 7.84
N VAL A 74 -21.50 -18.06 8.51
CA VAL A 74 -20.61 -18.97 9.21
C VAL A 74 -20.85 -20.35 8.62
N SER A 75 -20.01 -20.73 7.67
CA SER A 75 -20.17 -21.89 6.81
C SER A 75 -19.46 -23.11 7.38
N GLY A 76 -20.14 -24.26 7.28
CA GLY A 76 -19.60 -25.58 7.64
C GLY A 76 -19.13 -26.35 6.41
N GLU A 77 -18.57 -27.55 6.63
CA GLU A 77 -18.09 -28.43 5.55
C GLU A 77 -19.20 -28.89 4.59
N ASP A 78 -20.46 -28.87 5.04
CA ASP A 78 -21.64 -29.24 4.24
C ASP A 78 -22.26 -28.05 3.47
N ASP A 79 -21.71 -26.83 3.61
CA ASP A 79 -22.26 -25.67 2.92
C ASP A 79 -21.89 -25.69 1.44
N LYS A 80 -22.92 -25.86 0.60
CA LYS A 80 -22.75 -25.86 -0.85
C LYS A 80 -22.39 -24.49 -1.39
N ALA A 81 -22.80 -23.40 -0.73
CA ALA A 81 -22.56 -22.04 -1.20
C ALA A 81 -21.07 -21.68 -1.17
N THR A 82 -20.31 -22.29 -0.25
CA THR A 82 -18.85 -22.13 -0.13
C THR A 82 -18.08 -23.30 -0.74
N CYS A 83 -18.73 -24.12 -1.58
CA CYS A 83 -18.13 -25.32 -2.17
C CYS A 83 -17.51 -26.28 -1.12
N GLY A 84 -18.19 -26.40 0.03
CA GLY A 84 -17.78 -27.25 1.15
C GLY A 84 -16.58 -26.71 1.92
N LYS A 85 -16.24 -25.42 1.76
CA LYS A 85 -15.19 -24.79 2.56
C LYS A 85 -15.78 -24.28 3.86
N LYS A 86 -15.20 -24.77 4.95
CA LYS A 86 -15.54 -24.36 6.30
C LYS A 86 -14.81 -23.05 6.63
N ASP A 87 -15.53 -22.14 7.26
CA ASP A 87 -14.96 -20.86 7.66
C ASP A 87 -14.00 -21.03 8.84
N PHE A 88 -13.07 -20.10 8.93
CA PHE A 88 -12.15 -19.99 10.04
C PHE A 88 -12.75 -19.13 11.16
N VAL A 89 -12.02 -19.08 12.27
CA VAL A 89 -12.27 -18.16 13.38
C VAL A 89 -11.11 -17.16 13.42
N SER A 90 -11.39 -15.91 13.72
CA SER A 90 -10.36 -14.90 13.94
C SER A 90 -9.62 -15.12 15.28
N PRO A 91 -8.41 -14.56 15.47
CA PRO A 91 -7.69 -14.66 16.75
C PRO A 91 -8.47 -14.12 17.97
N ASP A 92 -9.39 -13.18 17.75
CA ASP A 92 -10.29 -12.60 18.75
C ASP A 92 -11.61 -13.37 18.91
N GLY A 93 -11.78 -14.49 18.21
CA GLY A 93 -12.91 -15.41 18.39
C GLY A 93 -14.13 -15.12 17.52
N VAL A 94 -14.07 -14.15 16.62
CA VAL A 94 -15.13 -13.88 15.63
C VAL A 94 -15.17 -15.03 14.61
N PRO A 95 -16.30 -15.75 14.46
CA PRO A 95 -16.45 -16.81 13.47
C PRO A 95 -16.78 -16.28 12.07
N GLY A 96 -16.71 -17.15 11.07
CA GLY A 96 -17.10 -16.82 9.69
C GLY A 96 -16.00 -16.11 8.91
N ILE A 97 -14.73 -16.41 9.20
CA ILE A 97 -13.60 -15.79 8.52
C ILE A 97 -13.29 -16.56 7.23
N ASP A 98 -13.43 -15.88 6.10
CA ASP A 98 -13.02 -16.34 4.78
C ASP A 98 -11.54 -15.96 4.54
N ASN A 99 -10.68 -16.97 4.47
CA ASN A 99 -9.29 -16.83 4.01
C ASN A 99 -8.72 -18.19 3.57
N GLN A 100 -9.35 -18.80 2.58
CA GLN A 100 -9.01 -20.11 2.06
C GLN A 100 -7.59 -20.18 1.49
N PHE A 101 -7.05 -19.05 0.98
CA PHE A 101 -5.66 -18.95 0.55
C PHE A 101 -4.65 -19.24 1.67
N SER A 102 -5.02 -19.04 2.94
CA SER A 102 -4.14 -19.32 4.08
C SER A 102 -3.66 -20.78 4.16
N LEU A 103 -4.42 -21.71 3.58
CA LEU A 103 -4.06 -23.14 3.48
C LEU A 103 -3.06 -23.42 2.35
N LEU A 104 -3.01 -22.56 1.33
CA LEU A 104 -2.15 -22.75 0.17
C LEU A 104 -0.71 -22.34 0.41
N VAL A 105 -0.47 -21.32 1.22
CA VAL A 105 0.88 -20.81 1.48
C VAL A 105 1.86 -21.93 1.89
N PRO A 106 1.57 -22.80 2.89
CA PRO A 106 2.49 -23.89 3.23
C PRO A 106 2.63 -24.95 2.13
N LEU A 107 1.60 -25.16 1.31
CA LEU A 107 1.65 -26.12 0.20
C LEU A 107 2.54 -25.63 -0.94
N ILE A 108 2.47 -24.33 -1.26
CA ILE A 108 3.34 -23.66 -2.24
C ILE A 108 4.80 -23.72 -1.77
N GLU A 109 5.04 -23.48 -0.48
CA GLU A 109 6.40 -23.59 0.09
C GLU A 109 6.92 -25.03 0.01
N ALA A 110 6.07 -26.02 0.27
CA ALA A 110 6.42 -27.43 0.18
C ALA A 110 6.63 -27.91 -1.26
N SER A 111 6.00 -27.28 -2.26
CA SER A 111 6.12 -27.64 -3.67
C SER A 111 7.42 -27.16 -4.32
N GLY A 112 8.29 -26.48 -3.57
CA GLY A 112 9.57 -26.00 -4.08
C GLY A 112 9.48 -24.78 -4.99
N ILE A 113 8.29 -24.21 -5.16
CA ILE A 113 8.15 -22.85 -5.71
C ILE A 113 8.79 -21.94 -4.65
N ALA A 114 9.84 -21.22 -5.06
CA ALA A 114 10.63 -20.37 -4.16
C ALA A 114 9.72 -19.57 -3.21
N ALA A 115 10.14 -19.42 -1.95
CA ALA A 115 9.35 -18.79 -0.88
C ALA A 115 8.61 -17.55 -1.39
N PHE A 116 7.33 -17.73 -1.72
CA PHE A 116 6.56 -16.77 -2.52
C PHE A 116 6.45 -15.41 -1.81
N GLU A 117 6.39 -15.43 -0.48
CA GLU A 117 6.47 -14.22 0.34
C GLU A 117 7.81 -13.50 0.23
N SER A 118 8.93 -14.22 0.14
CA SER A 118 10.25 -13.61 -0.08
C SER A 118 10.34 -12.98 -1.46
N LEU A 119 9.69 -13.56 -2.48
CA LEU A 119 9.60 -12.95 -3.81
C LEU A 119 8.76 -11.69 -3.80
N LEU A 120 7.60 -11.71 -3.14
CA LEU A 120 6.76 -10.52 -2.97
C LEU A 120 7.52 -9.41 -2.24
N GLN A 121 8.24 -9.76 -1.17
CA GLN A 121 9.06 -8.81 -0.42
C GLN A 121 10.20 -8.26 -1.27
N ALA A 122 10.91 -9.10 -2.03
CA ALA A 122 11.94 -8.65 -2.97
C ALA A 122 11.36 -7.73 -4.06
N SER A 123 10.13 -7.97 -4.51
CA SER A 123 9.41 -7.07 -5.42
C SER A 123 9.09 -5.72 -4.77
N VAL A 124 8.75 -5.65 -3.48
CA VAL A 124 8.61 -4.37 -2.76
C VAL A 124 9.95 -3.63 -2.71
N GLU A 125 11.01 -4.33 -2.31
CA GLU A 125 12.36 -3.77 -2.17
C GLU A 125 12.95 -3.26 -3.49
N SER A 126 12.66 -3.96 -4.60
CA SER A 126 13.10 -3.57 -5.95
C SER A 126 12.15 -2.60 -6.66
N GLY A 127 11.01 -2.25 -6.03
CA GLY A 127 10.01 -1.34 -6.62
C GLY A 127 9.07 -1.97 -7.65
N GLY A 128 9.13 -3.30 -7.84
CA GLY A 128 8.18 -4.05 -8.67
C GLY A 128 6.77 -4.12 -8.07
N VAL A 129 6.65 -4.04 -6.74
CA VAL A 129 5.37 -3.92 -6.04
C VAL A 129 5.43 -2.71 -5.11
N LEU A 130 5.08 -1.54 -5.63
CA LEU A 130 5.05 -0.29 -4.88
C LEU A 130 3.62 0.17 -4.62
N LEU A 131 2.92 -0.57 -3.75
CA LEU A 131 1.55 -0.24 -3.36
C LEU A 131 1.54 0.84 -2.28
N MET A 132 0.50 1.67 -2.29
CA MET A 132 0.33 2.74 -1.31
C MET A 132 -1.13 2.85 -0.88
N VAL A 133 -1.33 3.36 0.33
CA VAL A 133 -2.63 3.78 0.85
C VAL A 133 -2.65 5.30 0.96
N GLU A 134 -3.60 5.92 0.27
CA GLU A 134 -3.90 7.34 0.36
C GLU A 134 -5.14 7.54 1.25
N LEU A 135 -4.97 8.34 2.30
CA LEU A 135 -6.04 8.82 3.17
C LEU A 135 -6.36 10.26 2.81
N ILE A 136 -7.62 10.57 2.55
CA ILE A 136 -8.08 11.87 2.09
C ILE A 136 -9.13 12.40 3.06
N GLY A 137 -8.94 13.64 3.51
CA GLY A 137 -9.80 14.27 4.50
C GLY A 137 -9.48 13.83 5.92
N LEU A 138 -8.24 13.41 6.20
CA LEU A 138 -7.83 13.00 7.55
C LEU A 138 -7.37 14.20 8.37
N ASP A 139 -8.29 14.76 9.14
CA ASP A 139 -8.08 15.93 9.99
C ASP A 139 -7.58 15.56 11.39
N SER A 140 -7.86 14.34 11.85
CA SER A 140 -7.44 13.81 13.15
C SER A 140 -6.85 12.41 13.03
N LEU A 141 -5.78 12.12 13.80
CA LEU A 141 -5.11 10.81 13.82
C LEU A 141 -5.67 9.84 14.87
N THR A 142 -6.65 10.27 15.65
CA THR A 142 -7.28 9.42 16.68
C THR A 142 -8.73 9.14 16.34
N ASP A 143 -9.52 10.18 16.09
CA ASP A 143 -10.93 10.07 15.76
C ASP A 143 -11.29 11.09 14.67
N ASP A 144 -11.80 10.60 13.55
CA ASP A 144 -12.18 11.40 12.39
C ASP A 144 -13.51 10.86 11.82
N PRO A 145 -14.56 11.69 11.69
CA PRO A 145 -15.88 11.23 11.29
C PRO A 145 -15.95 10.72 9.85
N GLU A 146 -15.08 11.21 8.95
CA GLU A 146 -15.11 10.81 7.54
C GLU A 146 -13.71 10.87 6.92
N VAL A 147 -13.18 9.70 6.55
CA VAL A 147 -11.92 9.55 5.84
C VAL A 147 -12.15 8.72 4.59
N THR A 148 -11.68 9.20 3.44
CA THR A 148 -11.67 8.38 2.22
C THR A 148 -10.37 7.61 2.13
N VAL A 149 -10.45 6.30 1.95
CA VAL A 149 -9.29 5.43 1.72
C VAL A 149 -9.20 5.11 0.23
N ARG A 150 -8.01 5.24 -0.34
CA ARG A 150 -7.72 4.88 -1.72
C ARG A 150 -6.44 4.07 -1.79
N ILE A 151 -6.45 2.97 -2.55
CA ILE A 151 -5.23 2.22 -2.88
C ILE A 151 -4.62 2.81 -4.15
N ARG A 152 -3.31 3.04 -4.12
CA ARG A 152 -2.52 3.54 -5.24
C ARG A 152 -1.39 2.57 -5.58
N ALA A 153 -0.86 2.68 -6.80
CA ALA A 153 0.41 2.08 -7.17
C ALA A 153 1.40 3.15 -7.65
N GLY A 154 2.63 3.09 -7.14
CA GLY A 154 3.74 3.92 -7.57
C GLY A 154 4.70 3.21 -8.51
N GLN A 155 5.77 3.92 -8.87
CA GLN A 155 6.89 3.40 -9.65
C GLN A 155 8.22 3.95 -9.13
N GLY A 156 9.30 3.25 -9.47
CA GLY A 156 10.66 3.56 -9.01
C GLY A 156 11.12 2.62 -7.89
N VAL A 157 12.40 2.68 -7.57
CA VAL A 157 13.02 1.82 -6.54
C VAL A 157 13.02 2.57 -5.21
N PRO A 158 12.41 2.05 -4.13
CA PRO A 158 12.44 2.69 -2.83
C PRO A 158 13.85 2.66 -2.24
N LEU A 159 14.23 3.71 -1.53
CA LEU A 159 15.41 3.70 -0.67
C LEU A 159 15.10 2.86 0.57
N LEU A 160 16.04 1.98 0.91
CA LEU A 160 15.94 1.09 2.06
C LEU A 160 16.88 1.55 3.17
N GLY A 161 16.47 1.34 4.42
CA GLY A 161 17.31 1.47 5.59
C GLY A 161 18.28 0.31 5.74
N THR A 162 19.14 0.37 6.75
CA THR A 162 20.08 -0.72 7.08
C THR A 162 19.38 -2.00 7.58
N ASP A 163 18.09 -1.91 7.90
CA ASP A 163 17.23 -3.02 8.30
C ASP A 163 16.45 -3.63 7.11
N GLY A 164 16.70 -3.16 5.88
CA GLY A 164 16.04 -3.63 4.66
C GLY A 164 14.63 -3.07 4.45
N LYS A 165 14.15 -2.18 5.33
CA LYS A 165 12.81 -1.59 5.20
C LYS A 165 12.82 -0.30 4.41
N VAL A 166 11.70 0.02 3.77
CA VAL A 166 11.50 1.29 3.06
C VAL A 166 11.65 2.47 4.03
N LEU A 167 12.48 3.45 3.66
CA LEU A 167 12.64 4.67 4.45
C LEU A 167 11.38 5.55 4.36
N THR A 168 11.02 6.17 5.48
CA THR A 168 9.91 7.13 5.54
C THR A 168 10.23 8.44 4.81
N GLY A 169 9.19 9.15 4.38
CA GLY A 169 9.26 10.51 3.82
C GLY A 169 9.76 10.59 2.38
N GLN A 170 9.79 9.47 1.67
CA GLN A 170 10.19 9.42 0.27
C GLN A 170 9.06 9.94 -0.65
N THR A 171 9.45 10.54 -1.77
CA THR A 171 8.52 10.96 -2.82
C THR A 171 8.60 9.99 -4.00
N PHE A 172 7.45 9.48 -4.42
CA PHE A 172 7.34 8.54 -5.53
C PHE A 172 6.57 9.14 -6.72
N HIS A 173 6.78 8.56 -7.89
CA HIS A 173 5.88 8.78 -9.01
C HIS A 173 4.74 7.77 -8.95
N LEU A 174 3.55 8.20 -9.34
CA LEU A 174 2.44 7.27 -9.56
C LEU A 174 2.74 6.43 -10.81
N SER A 175 2.40 5.15 -10.73
CA SER A 175 2.51 4.25 -11.87
C SER A 175 1.51 4.64 -12.96
N LYS A 176 1.85 4.40 -14.22
CA LYS A 176 0.85 4.46 -15.31
C LYS A 176 -0.25 3.40 -15.17
N ARG A 177 0.01 2.35 -14.38
CA ARG A 177 -0.95 1.29 -14.03
C ARG A 177 -1.60 1.52 -12.67
N ASP A 178 -1.48 2.73 -12.10
CA ASP A 178 -2.11 3.06 -10.83
C ASP A 178 -3.63 2.80 -10.90
N PRO A 179 -4.17 1.87 -10.08
CA PRO A 179 -5.60 1.59 -10.09
C PRO A 179 -6.41 2.78 -9.57
N ALA A 180 -5.80 3.64 -8.73
CA ALA A 180 -6.44 4.76 -8.06
C ALA A 180 -7.79 4.40 -7.39
N THR A 181 -7.92 3.14 -6.93
CA THR A 181 -9.18 2.57 -6.45
C THR A 181 -9.60 3.22 -5.14
N VAL A 182 -10.74 3.89 -5.14
CA VAL A 182 -11.38 4.37 -3.92
C VAL A 182 -12.03 3.16 -3.22
N CYS A 183 -11.50 2.79 -2.06
CA CYS A 183 -11.98 1.66 -1.27
C CYS A 183 -13.27 2.00 -0.52
N GLY A 184 -13.55 3.29 -0.34
CA GLY A 184 -14.76 3.80 0.30
C GLY A 184 -14.48 4.94 1.26
N LYS A 185 -15.56 5.44 1.86
CA LYS A 185 -15.54 6.36 2.99
C LYS A 185 -15.70 5.57 4.27
N GLY A 186 -14.82 5.80 5.24
CA GLY A 186 -14.86 5.20 6.56
C GLY A 186 -14.82 6.25 7.65
N LYS A 187 -14.88 5.80 8.89
CA LYS A 187 -14.63 6.59 10.07
C LYS A 187 -13.31 6.14 10.69
N LEU A 188 -12.46 7.07 11.10
CA LEU A 188 -11.37 6.75 12.02
C LEU A 188 -11.93 6.75 13.44
N ALA A 189 -11.77 5.64 14.15
CA ALA A 189 -12.14 5.53 15.56
C ALA A 189 -11.02 4.87 16.35
N GLY A 190 -10.47 5.57 17.35
CA GLY A 190 -9.36 5.07 18.15
C GLY A 190 -8.13 4.66 17.33
N GLY A 191 -7.83 5.38 16.24
CA GLY A 191 -6.70 5.10 15.34
C GLY A 191 -6.97 3.99 14.31
N VAL A 192 -8.19 3.43 14.25
CA VAL A 192 -8.55 2.36 13.30
C VAL A 192 -9.53 2.86 12.24
N ILE A 193 -9.26 2.53 10.97
CA ILE A 193 -10.15 2.76 9.83
C ILE A 193 -10.54 1.42 9.25
N ASP A 194 -11.85 1.21 9.05
CA ASP A 194 -12.40 0.09 8.31
C ASP A 194 -13.19 0.61 7.11
N VAL A 195 -12.93 0.08 5.91
CA VAL A 195 -13.70 0.40 4.69
C VAL A 195 -13.93 -0.83 3.82
N GLY A 196 -14.97 -0.74 3.00
CA GLY A 196 -15.39 -1.74 2.03
C GLY A 196 -16.92 -1.88 1.99
N PRO A 197 -17.45 -2.71 1.08
CA PRO A 197 -16.72 -3.50 0.09
C PRO A 197 -16.19 -2.65 -1.09
N PHE A 198 -15.14 -3.11 -1.77
CA PHE A 198 -14.62 -2.52 -3.00
C PHE A 198 -14.01 -3.57 -3.94
N ASP A 199 -13.92 -3.26 -5.24
CA ASP A 199 -13.23 -4.10 -6.21
C ASP A 199 -11.92 -3.42 -6.64
N ILE A 200 -10.86 -4.21 -6.82
CA ILE A 200 -9.56 -3.69 -7.24
C ILE A 200 -8.84 -4.68 -8.16
N ASP A 201 -8.22 -4.13 -9.19
CA ASP A 201 -7.27 -4.83 -10.06
C ASP A 201 -5.87 -4.37 -9.67
N LEU A 202 -5.17 -5.17 -8.86
CA LEU A 202 -3.87 -4.81 -8.29
C LEU A 202 -2.76 -5.06 -9.32
N PRO A 203 -2.02 -4.03 -9.76
CA PRO A 203 -0.85 -4.22 -10.60
C PRO A 203 0.30 -4.76 -9.75
N LEU A 204 0.90 -5.86 -10.20
CA LEU A 204 2.08 -6.44 -9.60
C LEU A 204 3.17 -6.54 -10.67
N GLN A 205 4.43 -6.41 -10.28
CA GLN A 205 5.56 -6.78 -11.12
C GLN A 205 6.49 -7.71 -10.34
N VAL A 206 6.71 -8.89 -10.91
CA VAL A 206 7.57 -9.93 -10.35
C VAL A 206 8.51 -10.40 -11.45
N PHE A 207 9.82 -10.39 -11.20
CA PHE A 207 10.85 -10.71 -12.20
C PHE A 207 10.74 -9.91 -13.52
N GLY A 208 10.29 -8.66 -13.44
CA GLY A 208 10.13 -7.79 -14.62
C GLY A 208 8.91 -8.11 -15.49
N LYS A 209 8.08 -9.10 -15.10
CA LYS A 209 6.80 -9.39 -15.73
C LYS A 209 5.67 -8.70 -14.98
N ASP A 210 4.73 -8.17 -15.76
CA ASP A 210 3.57 -7.47 -15.24
C ASP A 210 2.39 -8.44 -15.07
N TYR A 211 1.79 -8.37 -13.90
CA TYR A 211 0.64 -9.18 -13.51
C TYR A 211 -0.47 -8.27 -13.01
N THR A 212 -1.71 -8.77 -13.10
CA THR A 212 -2.87 -8.14 -12.50
C THR A 212 -3.57 -9.15 -11.61
N LEU A 213 -3.63 -8.85 -10.31
CA LEU A 213 -4.39 -9.63 -9.34
C LEU A 213 -5.78 -9.00 -9.18
N GLU A 214 -6.80 -9.72 -9.59
CA GLU A 214 -8.19 -9.26 -9.51
C GLU A 214 -8.78 -9.66 -8.15
N MET A 215 -9.10 -8.67 -7.31
CA MET A 215 -9.76 -8.85 -6.02
C MET A 215 -11.14 -8.22 -6.05
N ARG A 216 -12.16 -8.99 -5.62
CA ARG A 216 -13.57 -8.59 -5.59
C ARG A 216 -14.11 -8.60 -4.16
N GLY A 217 -15.06 -7.73 -3.87
CA GLY A 217 -15.70 -7.63 -2.56
C GLY A 217 -14.71 -7.33 -1.43
N GLY A 218 -13.61 -6.66 -1.77
CA GLY A 218 -12.49 -6.38 -0.89
C GLY A 218 -12.86 -5.49 0.29
N ARG A 219 -12.19 -5.72 1.42
CA ARG A 219 -12.29 -4.93 2.65
C ARG A 219 -10.89 -4.62 3.14
N VAL A 220 -10.71 -3.46 3.73
CA VAL A 220 -9.43 -3.07 4.33
C VAL A 220 -9.64 -2.45 5.70
N ARG A 221 -8.78 -2.88 6.64
CA ARG A 221 -8.61 -2.36 7.99
C ARG A 221 -7.21 -1.77 8.09
N LEU A 222 -7.11 -0.59 8.67
CA LEU A 222 -5.85 0.11 8.90
C LEU A 222 -5.81 0.56 10.35
N GLN A 223 -4.69 0.34 11.02
CA GLN A 223 -4.37 0.93 12.32
C GLN A 223 -3.20 1.90 12.14
N ILE A 224 -3.46 3.17 12.46
CA ILE A 224 -2.51 4.27 12.37
C ILE A 224 -2.07 4.59 13.80
N ALA A 225 -0.78 4.50 14.10
CA ALA A 225 -0.26 4.90 15.42
C ALA A 225 0.07 6.39 15.48
N ASP A 226 0.65 6.92 14.41
CA ASP A 226 1.03 8.32 14.26
C ASP A 226 0.99 8.75 12.79
N ASP A 227 1.47 9.96 12.50
CA ASP A 227 1.49 10.50 11.15
C ASP A 227 2.45 9.80 10.18
N LYS A 228 3.34 8.95 10.69
CA LYS A 228 4.45 8.36 9.95
C LYS A 228 4.21 6.91 9.59
N ARG A 229 3.30 6.22 10.27
CA ARG A 229 3.22 4.75 10.14
C ARG A 229 1.80 4.19 10.24
N ILE A 230 1.53 3.24 9.33
CA ILE A 230 0.50 2.21 9.50
C ILE A 230 1.14 1.06 10.25
N GLU A 231 0.71 0.82 11.50
CA GLU A 231 1.26 -0.25 12.34
C GLU A 231 0.73 -1.61 11.97
N ALA A 232 -0.54 -1.68 11.58
CA ALA A 232 -1.19 -2.90 11.16
C ALA A 232 -2.23 -2.61 10.09
N GLY A 233 -2.07 -3.23 8.93
CA GLY A 233 -3.04 -3.26 7.86
C GLY A 233 -3.50 -4.69 7.62
N LEU A 234 -4.79 -4.84 7.30
CA LEU A 234 -5.37 -6.09 6.83
C LEU A 234 -6.25 -5.77 5.62
N VAL A 235 -5.94 -6.34 4.46
CA VAL A 235 -6.77 -6.27 3.26
C VAL A 235 -7.15 -7.69 2.85
N GLY A 236 -8.38 -7.90 2.43
CA GLY A 236 -8.79 -9.20 1.90
C GLY A 236 -10.06 -9.12 1.08
N GLY A 237 -10.31 -10.16 0.30
CA GLY A 237 -11.41 -10.24 -0.66
C GLY A 237 -11.35 -11.55 -1.43
N GLY A 238 -12.28 -11.73 -2.37
CA GLY A 238 -12.28 -12.86 -3.29
C GLY A 238 -11.31 -12.61 -4.45
N VAL A 239 -10.27 -13.43 -4.55
CA VAL A 239 -9.35 -13.45 -5.69
C VAL A 239 -9.89 -14.41 -6.74
N THR A 240 -9.99 -13.97 -8.00
CA THR A 240 -10.53 -14.85 -9.05
C THR A 240 -9.56 -15.99 -9.37
N LEU A 241 -10.08 -17.22 -9.45
CA LEU A 241 -9.25 -18.39 -9.82
C LEU A 241 -8.66 -18.22 -11.23
N SER A 242 -9.37 -17.50 -12.11
CA SER A 242 -8.89 -17.17 -13.44
C SER A 242 -7.70 -16.19 -13.43
N SER A 243 -7.67 -15.21 -12.51
CA SER A 243 -6.50 -14.33 -12.32
C SER A 243 -5.29 -15.14 -11.85
N ILE A 244 -5.47 -16.05 -10.88
CA ILE A 244 -4.40 -16.93 -10.40
C ILE A 244 -3.84 -17.81 -11.53
N ALA A 245 -4.73 -18.44 -12.32
CA ALA A 245 -4.32 -19.27 -13.46
C ALA A 245 -3.56 -18.46 -14.53
N LYS A 246 -4.00 -17.23 -14.83
CA LYS A 246 -3.29 -16.34 -15.76
C LYS A 246 -1.89 -15.99 -15.25
N ILE A 247 -1.76 -15.65 -13.96
CA ILE A 247 -0.46 -15.35 -13.32
C ILE A 247 0.48 -16.55 -13.44
N ALA A 248 -0.01 -17.75 -13.12
CA ALA A 248 0.77 -18.98 -13.19
C ALA A 248 1.23 -19.27 -14.63
N LYS A 249 0.33 -19.13 -15.62
CA LYS A 249 0.66 -19.31 -17.03
C LYS A 249 1.74 -18.35 -17.52
N THR A 250 1.67 -17.08 -17.14
CA THR A 250 2.70 -16.09 -17.50
C THR A 250 4.03 -16.35 -16.79
N ALA A 251 4.00 -16.88 -15.56
CA ALA A 251 5.22 -17.32 -14.85
C ALA A 251 5.85 -18.57 -15.50
N ALA A 252 5.03 -19.52 -15.97
CA ALA A 252 5.47 -20.75 -16.63
C ALA A 252 6.31 -20.51 -17.90
N GLU A 253 6.10 -19.39 -18.59
CA GLU A 253 6.93 -18.98 -19.74
C GLU A 253 8.43 -18.90 -19.40
N ASP A 254 8.78 -18.56 -18.15
CA ASP A 254 10.17 -18.48 -17.69
C ASP A 254 10.55 -19.66 -16.79
N GLN A 255 9.59 -20.24 -16.07
CA GLN A 255 9.82 -21.21 -14.99
C GLN A 255 9.14 -22.57 -15.22
N GLY A 256 8.93 -22.99 -16.47
CA GLY A 256 8.49 -24.34 -16.79
C GLY A 256 7.11 -24.67 -16.21
N ASN A 257 6.98 -25.78 -15.50
CA ASN A 257 5.72 -26.39 -15.08
C ASN A 257 5.02 -25.71 -13.87
N ILE A 258 5.22 -24.41 -13.65
CA ILE A 258 4.57 -23.68 -12.55
C ILE A 258 3.06 -23.65 -12.70
N ASP A 259 2.57 -23.54 -13.93
CA ASP A 259 1.14 -23.56 -14.24
C ASP A 259 0.49 -24.88 -13.81
N ASP A 260 1.10 -26.02 -14.13
CA ASP A 260 0.61 -27.34 -13.71
C ASP A 260 0.53 -27.46 -12.18
N ILE A 261 1.55 -26.97 -11.47
CA ILE A 261 1.60 -27.02 -10.00
C ILE A 261 0.52 -26.12 -9.40
N VAL A 262 0.37 -24.88 -9.89
CA VAL A 262 -0.63 -23.95 -9.37
C VAL A 262 -2.04 -24.46 -9.68
N GLU A 263 -2.28 -25.00 -10.87
CA GLU A 263 -3.57 -25.63 -11.21
C GLU A 263 -3.87 -26.79 -10.25
N ALA A 264 -2.92 -27.68 -10.01
CA ALA A 264 -3.09 -28.80 -9.09
C ALA A 264 -3.40 -28.35 -7.64
N LEU A 265 -2.73 -27.29 -7.16
CA LEU A 265 -2.92 -26.75 -5.81
C LEU A 265 -4.24 -25.98 -5.66
N THR A 266 -4.65 -25.23 -6.69
CA THR A 266 -5.82 -24.35 -6.63
C THR A 266 -7.10 -25.02 -7.09
N SER A 267 -6.99 -26.19 -7.74
CA SER A 267 -8.13 -27.04 -8.09
C SER A 267 -8.93 -27.38 -6.83
N ASN A 268 -10.19 -26.97 -6.82
CA ASN A 268 -11.11 -27.09 -5.68
C ASN A 268 -10.79 -26.21 -4.47
N MET A 269 -10.02 -25.12 -4.61
CA MET A 269 -9.78 -24.16 -3.52
C MET A 269 -10.71 -22.94 -3.55
N GLY A 270 -11.58 -22.83 -4.55
CA GLY A 270 -12.62 -21.80 -4.54
C GLY A 270 -13.62 -22.02 -3.40
N ASP A 271 -13.98 -20.94 -2.74
CA ASP A 271 -14.93 -20.87 -1.63
C ASP A 271 -15.94 -19.72 -1.79
N LEU A 272 -15.72 -18.84 -2.75
CA LEU A 272 -16.57 -17.67 -3.00
C LEU A 272 -17.10 -17.63 -4.44
N ALA A 273 -18.16 -16.83 -4.62
CA ALA A 273 -18.76 -16.53 -5.92
C ALA A 273 -19.10 -17.81 -6.72
N GLN A 274 -20.00 -18.61 -6.14
CA GLN A 274 -20.54 -19.79 -6.81
C GLN A 274 -21.32 -19.40 -8.08
N ASP A 275 -20.97 -20.03 -9.20
CA ASP A 275 -21.66 -19.84 -10.46
C ASP A 275 -22.93 -20.71 -10.58
N ALA A 276 -23.65 -20.59 -11.71
CA ALA A 276 -24.87 -21.35 -11.97
C ALA A 276 -24.67 -22.88 -12.01
N THR A 277 -23.43 -23.36 -12.16
CA THR A 277 -23.09 -24.78 -12.15
C THR A 277 -22.80 -25.33 -10.75
N GLY A 278 -22.72 -24.44 -9.75
CA GLY A 278 -22.31 -24.79 -8.40
C GLY A 278 -20.80 -24.70 -8.17
N THR A 279 -20.04 -24.12 -9.10
CA THR A 279 -18.58 -24.01 -8.99
C THR A 279 -18.20 -22.64 -8.40
N CYS A 280 -17.38 -22.64 -7.35
CA CYS A 280 -16.84 -21.40 -6.77
C CYS A 280 -15.73 -20.86 -7.67
N THR A 281 -15.89 -19.62 -8.12
CA THR A 281 -15.00 -18.98 -9.10
C THR A 281 -13.96 -18.07 -8.47
N GLN A 282 -14.10 -17.81 -7.17
CA GLN A 282 -13.19 -17.00 -6.37
C GLN A 282 -12.70 -17.79 -5.16
N MET A 283 -11.49 -17.46 -4.75
CA MET A 283 -10.88 -17.93 -3.51
C MET A 283 -10.65 -16.75 -2.58
N SER A 284 -11.15 -16.82 -1.36
CA SER A 284 -10.91 -15.81 -0.35
C SER A 284 -9.42 -15.77 0.04
N ALA A 285 -8.89 -14.56 0.11
CA ALA A 285 -7.52 -14.32 0.52
C ALA A 285 -7.43 -13.06 1.37
N ALA A 286 -6.53 -13.08 2.35
CA ALA A 286 -6.17 -11.89 3.11
C ALA A 286 -4.66 -11.69 3.18
N LEU A 287 -4.26 -10.42 3.14
CA LEU A 287 -2.90 -9.94 3.28
C LEU A 287 -2.82 -9.01 4.49
N THR A 288 -1.78 -9.19 5.30
CA THR A 288 -1.39 -8.20 6.29
C THR A 288 -0.29 -7.31 5.73
N PHE A 289 -0.27 -6.05 6.11
CA PHE A 289 0.76 -5.12 5.68
C PHE A 289 1.10 -4.10 6.77
N THR A 290 2.25 -3.48 6.61
CA THR A 290 2.59 -2.21 7.28
C THR A 290 2.95 -1.17 6.23
N GLY A 291 3.04 0.10 6.63
CA GLY A 291 3.46 1.15 5.71
C GLY A 291 4.05 2.35 6.41
N VAL A 292 4.89 3.08 5.68
CA VAL A 292 5.55 4.29 6.14
C VAL A 292 5.08 5.49 5.31
N SER A 293 5.07 6.67 5.93
CA SER A 293 4.66 7.90 5.28
C SER A 293 5.48 8.16 4.02
N ALA A 294 4.80 8.59 2.97
CA ALA A 294 5.36 8.90 1.67
C ALA A 294 4.65 10.11 1.06
N PHE A 295 5.18 10.56 -0.06
CA PHE A 295 4.60 11.61 -0.89
C PHE A 295 4.54 11.14 -2.34
N PHE A 296 3.72 11.78 -3.16
CA PHE A 296 3.72 11.56 -4.60
C PHE A 296 3.86 12.90 -5.34
N TYR A 297 4.47 12.86 -6.52
CA TYR A 297 4.45 14.01 -7.42
C TYR A 297 3.03 14.23 -7.97
N PRO A 298 2.42 15.41 -7.78
CA PRO A 298 1.13 15.72 -8.41
C PRO A 298 1.24 15.54 -9.92
N ALA A 299 0.23 14.94 -10.54
CA ALA A 299 0.24 14.59 -11.97
C ALA A 299 0.28 15.81 -12.93
N ASP A 300 0.29 17.04 -12.41
CA ASP A 300 0.15 18.27 -13.19
C ASP A 300 1.46 19.03 -13.45
N VAL A 301 2.63 18.40 -13.25
CA VAL A 301 3.88 18.91 -13.81
C VAL A 301 4.14 18.17 -15.12
N THR A 302 3.49 18.64 -16.19
CA THR A 302 3.79 18.19 -17.56
C THR A 302 5.29 18.29 -17.81
N GLN A 303 5.94 17.13 -18.00
CA GLN A 303 7.35 17.02 -18.38
C GLN A 303 7.63 17.46 -19.84
N ASP A 304 6.76 18.26 -20.44
CA ASP A 304 6.93 18.76 -21.82
C ASP A 304 7.87 19.98 -21.91
N LYS A 305 8.59 20.32 -20.84
CA LYS A 305 9.55 21.44 -20.81
C LYS A 305 10.81 21.14 -19.99
N LEU A 306 11.48 20.05 -20.30
CA LEU A 306 12.92 19.91 -20.02
C LEU A 306 13.65 19.48 -21.31
#